data_AF-A0A534NBQ0-F1
#
_entry.id   AF-A0A534NBQ0-F1
#
_cell.length_a   1.000
_cell.length_b   1.000
_cell.length_c   1.000
_cell.angle_alpha   90.00
_cell.angle_beta   90.00
_cell.angle_gamma   90.00
#
_symmetry.space_group_name_H-M   'P 1'
#
loop_
_entity.id
_entity.type
_entity.pdbx_description
1 polymer ?
#
loop_
_entity_poly.entity_id
_entity_poly.type
_entity_poly.pdbx_seq_one_letter_code
_entity_poly.pdbx_strand_id
1 'polypeptide(L)'
;MCVLAIPFFLDAPPVFRAVQAAVFGTLFCRVVEIARAPWCYGRRERVARMLLVHETRLMKPAPRSLPVGALFAGTIFLSAGILVFDASARLAPPTLPYAIAGWPRWLTAAAGGYLLIEGLSWILIAAVRPFGWEHEAVQRSPVLSRTLAEFWGLRWNRVIGRLLRRNCFEPLARRGAPMLGVLLAFAVSGLLHFYLVLPAAGLIRS
;
A
#
# COMPACT_ATOMS: atom_id res chain seq x y z
N MET A 1 -9.43 -21.99 -10.22
CA MET A 1 -8.63 -21.47 -9.08
C MET A 1 -8.90 -19.98 -8.93
N CYS A 2 -9.05 -19.47 -7.70
CA CYS A 2 -9.14 -18.01 -7.48
C CYS A 2 -7.80 -17.36 -7.89
N VAL A 3 -7.82 -16.29 -8.70
CA VAL A 3 -6.59 -15.60 -9.18
C VAL A 3 -5.69 -15.17 -8.02
N LEU A 4 -6.29 -14.83 -6.87
CA LEU A 4 -5.55 -14.46 -5.66
C LEU A 4 -4.71 -15.60 -5.08
N ALA A 5 -5.05 -16.86 -5.36
CA ALA A 5 -4.32 -18.02 -4.85
C ALA A 5 -3.04 -18.32 -5.66
N ILE A 6 -2.93 -17.82 -6.89
CA ILE A 6 -1.81 -18.13 -7.80
C ILE A 6 -0.43 -17.90 -7.17
N PRO A 7 -0.15 -16.77 -6.46
CA PRO A 7 1.17 -16.55 -5.85
C PRO A 7 1.58 -17.58 -4.80
N PHE A 8 0.63 -18.36 -4.26
CA PHE A 8 0.90 -19.37 -3.24
C PHE A 8 1.31 -20.71 -3.84
N PHE A 9 0.89 -21.00 -5.07
CA PHE A 9 1.05 -22.33 -5.68
C PHE A 9 1.92 -22.31 -6.94
N LEU A 10 2.30 -21.13 -7.43
CA LEU A 10 3.17 -21.03 -8.60
C LEU A 10 4.61 -21.40 -8.21
N ASP A 11 5.19 -22.35 -8.94
CA ASP A 11 6.62 -22.63 -8.86
C ASP A 11 7.40 -21.51 -9.55
N ALA A 12 7.78 -20.50 -8.77
CA ALA A 12 8.51 -19.34 -9.23
C ALA A 12 9.37 -18.75 -8.10
N PRO A 13 10.45 -18.00 -8.46
CA PRO A 13 11.26 -17.30 -7.47
C PRO A 13 10.41 -16.43 -6.51
N PRO A 14 10.76 -16.33 -5.22
CA PRO A 14 9.98 -15.57 -4.24
C PRO A 14 9.70 -14.11 -4.67
N VAL A 15 10.65 -13.47 -5.36
CA VAL A 15 10.45 -12.12 -5.90
C VAL A 15 9.32 -12.05 -6.93
N PHE A 16 9.21 -13.06 -7.79
CA PHE A 16 8.15 -13.11 -8.80
C PHE A 16 6.78 -13.31 -8.16
N ARG A 17 6.71 -14.22 -7.17
CA ARG A 17 5.50 -14.45 -6.38
C ARG A 17 5.08 -13.20 -5.59
N ALA A 18 6.05 -12.46 -5.03
CA ALA A 18 5.80 -11.19 -4.36
C ALA A 18 5.19 -10.14 -5.29
N VAL A 19 5.76 -9.99 -6.50
CA VAL A 19 5.23 -9.07 -7.53
C VAL A 19 3.81 -9.47 -7.93
N GLN A 20 3.56 -10.76 -8.15
CA GLN A 20 2.22 -11.25 -8.48
C GLN A 20 1.21 -11.00 -7.35
N ALA A 21 1.59 -11.26 -6.11
CA ALA A 21 0.75 -10.95 -4.95
C ALA A 21 0.43 -9.45 -4.88
N ALA A 22 1.42 -8.57 -5.09
CA ALA A 22 1.18 -7.13 -5.13
C ALA A 22 0.20 -6.73 -6.25
N VAL A 23 0.37 -7.27 -7.46
CA VAL A 23 -0.50 -7.00 -8.60
C VAL A 23 -1.93 -7.51 -8.35
N PHE A 24 -2.10 -8.78 -8.01
CA PHE A 24 -3.43 -9.37 -7.81
C PHE A 24 -4.15 -8.80 -6.59
N GLY A 25 -3.42 -8.53 -5.49
CA GLY A 25 -3.97 -7.86 -4.32
C GLY A 25 -4.48 -6.47 -4.66
N THR A 26 -3.73 -5.71 -5.46
CA THR A 26 -4.16 -4.38 -5.90
C THR A 26 -5.38 -4.46 -6.82
N LEU A 27 -5.40 -5.38 -7.78
CA LEU A 27 -6.56 -5.60 -8.66
C LEU A 27 -7.80 -6.00 -7.86
N PHE A 28 -7.66 -6.85 -6.84
CA PHE A 28 -8.77 -7.19 -5.96
C PHE A 28 -9.32 -5.96 -5.21
N CYS A 29 -8.46 -5.12 -4.64
CA CYS A 29 -8.88 -3.86 -4.03
C CYS A 29 -9.62 -2.96 -5.04
N ARG A 30 -9.18 -2.92 -6.31
CA ARG A 30 -9.87 -2.19 -7.38
C ARG A 30 -11.27 -2.75 -7.66
N VAL A 31 -11.40 -4.08 -7.74
CA VAL A 31 -12.70 -4.74 -7.95
C VAL A 31 -13.67 -4.39 -6.82
N VAL A 32 -13.21 -4.44 -5.56
CA VAL A 32 -14.02 -4.07 -4.38
C VAL A 32 -14.45 -2.60 -4.46
N GLU A 33 -13.56 -1.70 -4.86
CA GLU A 33 -13.89 -0.28 -5.01
C GLU A 33 -14.93 -0.05 -6.11
N ILE A 34 -14.76 -0.65 -7.29
CA ILE A 34 -15.67 -0.51 -8.43
C ILE A 34 -17.04 -1.11 -8.10
N ALA A 35 -17.08 -2.30 -7.52
CA ALA A 35 -18.34 -2.98 -7.16
C ALA A 35 -19.17 -2.20 -6.12
N ARG A 36 -18.51 -1.38 -5.28
CA ARG A 36 -19.14 -0.55 -4.25
C ARG A 36 -19.22 0.94 -4.62
N ALA A 37 -18.77 1.32 -5.81
CA ALA A 37 -18.86 2.69 -6.30
C ALA A 37 -20.30 3.00 -6.71
N PRO A 38 -20.87 4.18 -6.37
CA PRO A 38 -22.16 4.59 -6.88
C PRO A 38 -22.15 4.66 -8.41
N TRP A 39 -23.25 4.28 -9.07
CA TRP A 39 -23.40 4.22 -10.53
C TRP A 39 -23.44 5.60 -11.22
N CYS A 40 -22.78 6.63 -10.68
CA CYS A 40 -22.82 8.01 -11.16
C CYS A 40 -21.68 8.41 -12.10
N TYR A 41 -20.71 7.53 -12.38
CA TYR A 41 -19.53 7.87 -13.19
C TYR A 41 -19.72 7.59 -14.69
N GLY A 42 -19.26 8.51 -15.55
CA GLY A 42 -19.29 8.39 -17.02
C GLY A 42 -18.32 7.32 -17.57
N ARG A 43 -18.50 6.88 -18.82
CA ARG A 43 -17.71 5.77 -19.42
C ARG A 43 -16.19 6.03 -19.42
N ARG A 44 -15.75 7.24 -19.78
CA ARG A 44 -14.32 7.62 -19.79
C ARG A 44 -13.71 7.56 -18.40
N GLU A 45 -14.47 8.00 -17.41
CA GLU A 45 -14.05 7.93 -16.01
C GLU A 45 -13.94 6.46 -15.58
N ARG A 46 -14.90 5.59 -15.90
CA ARG A 46 -14.80 4.15 -15.60
C ARG A 46 -13.54 3.51 -16.19
N VAL A 47 -13.20 3.81 -17.44
CA VAL A 47 -11.98 3.27 -18.09
C VAL A 47 -10.72 3.80 -17.41
N ALA A 48 -10.63 5.10 -17.14
CA ALA A 48 -9.50 5.67 -16.39
C ALA A 48 -9.40 5.01 -15.00
N ARG A 49 -10.53 4.77 -14.33
CA ARG A 49 -10.57 4.07 -13.04
C ARG A 49 -10.13 2.61 -13.15
N MET A 50 -10.40 1.90 -14.24
CA MET A 50 -9.94 0.52 -14.43
C MET A 50 -8.44 0.44 -14.70
N LEU A 51 -7.89 1.40 -15.45
CA LEU A 51 -6.48 1.43 -15.83
C LEU A 51 -5.56 1.96 -14.74
N LEU A 52 -6.09 2.81 -13.85
CA LEU A 52 -5.33 3.39 -12.76
C LEU A 52 -5.40 2.46 -11.54
N VAL A 53 -4.22 2.01 -11.12
CA VAL A 53 -3.99 1.03 -10.05
C VAL A 53 -4.47 1.55 -8.67
N HIS A 54 -4.95 2.80 -8.56
CA HIS A 54 -5.19 3.50 -7.28
C HIS A 54 -6.59 4.03 -7.08
N GLU A 55 -6.91 4.36 -5.82
CA GLU A 55 -8.22 4.86 -5.42
C GLU A 55 -8.55 6.18 -6.12
N THR A 56 -9.38 6.05 -7.13
CA THR A 56 -9.72 7.11 -8.07
C THR A 56 -10.47 8.30 -7.49
N ARG A 57 -10.96 8.20 -6.25
CA ARG A 57 -11.48 9.37 -5.51
C ARG A 57 -10.37 10.31 -5.03
N LEU A 58 -9.12 9.88 -5.11
CA LEU A 58 -7.96 10.73 -4.87
C LEU A 58 -7.50 11.48 -6.11
N MET A 59 -8.11 11.17 -7.25
CA MET A 59 -7.75 11.76 -8.50
C MET A 59 -8.65 12.96 -8.76
N LYS A 60 -8.01 14.10 -9.03
CA LYS A 60 -8.68 15.35 -9.40
C LYS A 60 -8.19 15.75 -10.80
N PRO A 61 -9.06 16.31 -11.66
CA PRO A 61 -8.62 16.91 -12.91
C PRO A 61 -7.59 18.00 -12.62
N ALA A 62 -6.52 18.05 -13.39
CA ALA A 62 -5.47 19.03 -13.20
C ALA A 62 -4.73 19.31 -14.52
N PRO A 63 -4.10 20.49 -14.70
CA PRO A 63 -3.41 20.83 -15.95
C PRO A 63 -2.31 19.82 -16.29
N ARG A 64 -2.18 19.44 -17.57
CA ARG A 64 -1.12 18.51 -18.00
C ARG A 64 0.24 19.16 -17.82
N SER A 65 1.15 18.46 -17.18
CA SER A 65 2.54 18.90 -17.01
C SER A 65 3.46 17.69 -16.77
N LEU A 66 4.76 17.90 -16.98
CA LEU A 66 5.79 16.97 -16.55
C LEU A 66 6.23 17.38 -15.13
N PRO A 67 5.92 16.60 -14.10
CA PRO A 67 6.15 16.98 -12.72
C PRO A 67 7.58 16.60 -12.29
N VAL A 68 8.57 17.33 -12.81
CA VAL A 68 10.01 17.05 -12.59
C VAL A 68 10.35 16.96 -11.10
N GLY A 69 9.80 17.85 -10.27
CA GLY A 69 10.01 17.80 -8.82
C GLY A 69 9.50 16.51 -8.16
N ALA A 70 8.34 16.00 -8.59
CA ALA A 70 7.78 14.74 -8.09
C ALA A 70 8.61 13.54 -8.57
N LEU A 71 9.08 13.54 -9.83
CA LEU A 71 9.98 12.50 -10.34
C LEU A 71 11.30 12.47 -9.58
N PHE A 72 11.89 13.64 -9.34
CA PHE A 72 13.13 13.78 -8.60
C PHE A 72 12.98 13.31 -7.14
N ALA A 73 11.96 13.80 -6.44
CA ALA A 73 11.65 13.37 -5.07
C ALA A 73 11.39 11.86 -5.00
N GLY A 74 10.56 11.33 -5.89
CA GLY A 74 10.25 9.90 -5.97
C GLY A 74 11.49 9.05 -6.20
N THR A 75 12.39 9.47 -7.09
CA THR A 75 13.65 8.77 -7.37
C THR A 75 14.58 8.77 -6.15
N ILE A 76 14.70 9.90 -5.45
CA ILE A 76 15.50 10.00 -4.22
C ILE A 76 14.94 9.08 -3.15
N PHE A 77 13.65 9.17 -2.84
CA PHE A 77 13.02 8.36 -1.80
C PHE A 77 13.06 6.87 -2.12
N LEU A 78 12.84 6.47 -3.37
CA LEU A 78 12.98 5.08 -3.80
C LEU A 78 14.41 4.57 -3.63
N SER A 79 15.39 5.33 -4.12
CA SER A 79 16.80 4.92 -4.06
C SER A 79 17.27 4.82 -2.60
N ALA A 80 16.93 5.83 -1.78
CA ALA A 80 17.23 5.81 -0.34
C ALA A 80 16.53 4.65 0.37
N GLY A 81 15.25 4.38 0.03
CA GLY A 81 14.50 3.26 0.56
C GLY A 81 15.14 1.91 0.23
N ILE A 82 15.54 1.69 -1.02
CA ILE A 82 16.26 0.48 -1.45
C ILE A 82 17.57 0.31 -0.67
N LEU A 83 18.37 1.37 -0.57
CA LEU A 83 19.66 1.34 0.14
C LEU A 83 19.49 1.04 1.64
N VAL A 84 18.53 1.69 2.30
CA VAL A 84 18.25 1.46 3.72
C VAL A 84 17.70 0.04 3.95
N PHE A 85 16.85 -0.45 3.05
CA PHE A 85 16.31 -1.80 3.15
C PHE A 85 17.39 -2.86 2.91
N ASP A 86 18.29 -2.66 1.94
CA ASP A 86 19.47 -3.52 1.73
C ASP A 86 20.41 -3.52 2.94
N ALA A 87 20.70 -2.33 3.49
CA ALA A 87 21.48 -2.21 4.72
C ALA A 87 20.82 -2.96 5.88
N SER A 88 19.50 -2.87 6.03
CA SER A 88 18.75 -3.60 7.07
C SER A 88 18.93 -5.12 6.95
N ALA A 89 18.99 -5.65 5.72
CA ALA A 89 19.19 -7.08 5.48
C ALA A 89 20.57 -7.56 5.96
N ARG A 90 21.58 -6.69 5.95
CA ARG A 90 22.96 -6.95 6.38
C ARG A 90 23.16 -6.83 7.90
N LEU A 91 22.24 -6.20 8.63
CA LEU A 91 22.31 -5.98 10.08
C LEU A 91 21.88 -7.18 10.94
N ALA A 92 21.84 -8.41 10.41
CA ALA A 92 21.35 -9.57 11.16
C ALA A 92 22.40 -10.14 12.14
N PRO A 93 22.13 -10.24 13.46
CA PRO A 93 22.85 -11.18 14.31
C PRO A 93 22.28 -12.61 14.11
N PRO A 94 23.11 -13.67 14.07
CA PRO A 94 22.68 -15.03 13.73
C PRO A 94 22.05 -15.83 14.89
N THR A 95 21.68 -15.21 16.02
CA THR A 95 21.34 -15.95 17.25
C THR A 95 20.09 -15.45 17.99
N LEU A 96 19.46 -16.37 18.71
CA LEU A 96 18.29 -16.10 19.55
C LEU A 96 18.71 -15.36 20.84
N PRO A 97 17.91 -14.36 21.30
CA PRO A 97 16.61 -13.97 20.78
C PRO A 97 16.66 -12.82 19.77
N TYR A 98 16.94 -13.16 18.51
CA TYR A 98 16.84 -12.34 17.31
C TYR A 98 15.58 -11.46 17.24
N ALA A 99 14.44 -11.92 17.74
CA ALA A 99 13.22 -11.11 17.80
C ALA A 99 13.40 -9.82 18.64
N ILE A 100 14.19 -9.88 19.72
CA ILE A 100 14.44 -8.76 20.64
C ILE A 100 15.75 -8.05 20.27
N ALA A 101 16.83 -8.80 20.04
CA ALA A 101 18.15 -8.25 19.71
C ALA A 101 18.23 -7.70 18.26
N GLY A 102 17.32 -8.11 17.38
CA GLY A 102 17.23 -7.65 15.99
C GLY A 102 16.54 -6.30 15.81
N TRP A 103 16.24 -5.56 16.87
CA TRP A 103 15.58 -4.24 16.79
C TRP A 103 16.27 -3.25 15.83
N PRO A 104 17.61 -3.21 15.66
CA PRO A 104 18.23 -2.31 14.68
C PRO A 104 17.82 -2.68 13.25
N ARG A 105 17.76 -3.98 12.93
CA ARG A 105 17.24 -4.48 11.66
C ARG A 105 15.77 -4.12 11.49
N TRP A 106 14.93 -4.36 12.50
CA TRP A 106 13.49 -4.08 12.42
C TRP A 106 13.24 -2.58 12.18
N LEU A 107 13.93 -1.72 12.91
CA LEU A 107 13.82 -0.27 12.79
C LEU A 107 14.29 0.23 11.41
N THR A 108 15.44 -0.25 10.94
CA THR A 108 15.97 0.12 9.62
C THR A 108 15.11 -0.43 8.48
N ALA A 109 14.58 -1.66 8.60
CA ALA A 109 13.64 -2.21 7.62
C ALA A 109 12.32 -1.42 7.59
N ALA A 110 11.80 -0.99 8.74
CA ALA A 110 10.63 -0.13 8.83
C ALA A 110 10.88 1.26 8.20
N ALA A 111 12.06 1.84 8.44
CA ALA A 111 12.46 3.10 7.81
C ALA A 111 12.61 2.96 6.29
N GLY A 112 13.25 1.88 5.82
CA GLY A 112 13.36 1.57 4.40
C GLY A 112 11.97 1.39 3.75
N GLY A 113 11.09 0.63 4.39
CA GLY A 113 9.70 0.46 3.95
C GLY A 113 8.91 1.77 3.89
N TYR A 114 9.10 2.67 4.88
CA TYR A 114 8.53 4.01 4.86
C TYR A 114 8.98 4.79 3.62
N LEU A 115 10.29 4.84 3.35
CA LEU A 115 10.88 5.58 2.23
C LEU A 115 10.45 5.00 0.88
N LEU A 116 10.35 3.68 0.77
CA LEU A 116 9.86 3.00 -0.43
C LEU A 116 8.42 3.38 -0.75
N ILE A 117 7.53 3.40 0.25
CA ILE A 117 6.13 3.80 0.05
C ILE A 117 6.05 5.29 -0.34
N GLU A 118 6.82 6.16 0.31
CA GLU A 118 6.86 7.59 -0.02
C GLU A 118 7.37 7.80 -1.45
N GLY A 119 8.45 7.12 -1.84
CA GLY A 119 9.02 7.18 -3.18
C GLY A 119 8.06 6.69 -4.26
N LEU A 120 7.43 5.53 -4.04
CA LEU A 120 6.37 5.04 -4.93
C LEU A 120 5.26 6.07 -5.07
N SER A 121 4.83 6.68 -3.97
CA SER A 121 3.76 7.68 -3.97
C SER A 121 4.06 8.87 -4.87
N TRP A 122 5.28 9.40 -4.81
CA TRP A 122 5.72 10.49 -5.68
C TRP A 122 5.82 10.09 -7.14
N ILE A 123 6.31 8.87 -7.45
CA ILE A 123 6.32 8.33 -8.82
C ILE A 123 4.89 8.19 -9.36
N LEU A 124 3.95 7.76 -8.53
CA LEU A 124 2.54 7.61 -8.92
C LEU A 124 1.88 8.95 -9.21
N ILE A 125 2.09 9.95 -8.35
CA ILE A 125 1.65 11.34 -8.60
C ILE A 125 2.25 11.84 -9.91
N ALA A 126 3.53 11.52 -10.14
CA ALA A 126 4.21 11.93 -11.35
C ALA A 126 3.64 11.27 -12.62
N ALA A 127 3.36 9.98 -12.56
CA ALA A 127 2.88 9.18 -13.69
C ALA A 127 1.49 9.63 -14.20
N VAL A 128 0.63 10.17 -13.33
CA VAL A 128 -0.74 10.57 -13.72
C VAL A 128 -0.84 12.01 -14.24
N ARG A 129 0.14 12.88 -13.92
CA ARG A 129 0.12 14.32 -14.28
C ARG A 129 0.11 14.59 -15.79
N PRO A 130 0.87 13.86 -16.64
CA PRO A 130 0.83 14.03 -18.09
C PRO A 130 -0.55 13.75 -18.69
N PHE A 131 -1.35 12.91 -18.04
CA PHE A 131 -2.70 12.55 -18.48
C PHE A 131 -3.77 13.56 -18.03
N GLY A 132 -3.40 14.60 -17.29
CA GLY A 132 -4.32 15.64 -16.81
C GLY A 132 -4.99 15.30 -15.48
N TRP A 133 -4.35 14.46 -14.68
CA TRP A 133 -4.83 14.06 -13.38
C TRP A 133 -3.80 14.36 -12.30
N GLU A 134 -4.28 14.63 -11.09
CA GLU A 134 -3.45 14.76 -9.89
C GLU A 134 -3.98 13.81 -8.83
N HIS A 135 -3.08 13.07 -8.19
CA HIS A 135 -3.42 12.13 -7.13
C HIS A 135 -3.02 12.73 -5.78
N GLU A 136 -3.90 12.69 -4.77
CA GLU A 136 -3.49 13.10 -3.41
C GLU A 136 -2.36 12.22 -2.88
N ALA A 137 -1.45 12.76 -2.09
CA ALA A 137 -0.39 11.98 -1.48
C ALA A 137 -0.94 10.77 -0.70
N VAL A 138 -0.35 9.59 -0.96
CA VAL A 138 -0.68 8.33 -0.29
C VAL A 138 -0.40 8.44 1.21
N GLN A 139 0.62 9.20 1.58
CA GLN A 139 0.98 9.53 2.95
C GLN A 139 0.88 11.05 3.18
N ARG A 140 0.64 11.48 4.43
CA ARG A 140 0.63 12.90 4.82
C ARG A 140 1.53 13.14 6.03
N SER A 141 2.83 13.17 5.79
CA SER A 141 3.88 13.30 6.82
C SER A 141 3.58 12.47 8.09
N PRO A 142 3.47 11.13 7.99
CA PRO A 142 3.11 10.27 9.12
C PRO A 142 4.05 10.40 10.33
N VAL A 143 5.32 10.71 10.10
CA VAL A 143 6.31 10.93 11.16
C VAL A 143 5.98 12.10 12.09
N LEU A 144 5.10 13.01 11.67
CA LEU A 144 4.64 14.16 12.48
C LEU A 144 3.39 13.84 13.31
N SER A 145 2.93 12.59 13.34
CA SER A 145 1.75 12.19 14.11
C SER A 145 2.03 12.27 15.61
N ARG A 146 1.09 12.83 16.37
CA ARG A 146 1.17 12.90 17.84
C ARG A 146 0.50 11.73 18.55
N THR A 147 -0.31 10.95 17.82
CA THR A 147 -1.00 9.77 18.34
C THR A 147 -1.01 8.63 17.31
N LEU A 148 -1.17 7.39 17.77
CA LEU A 148 -1.37 6.23 16.89
C LEU A 148 -2.64 6.35 16.04
N ALA A 149 -3.70 6.94 16.61
CA ALA A 149 -4.94 7.19 15.89
C ALA A 149 -4.73 8.18 14.73
N GLU A 150 -3.93 9.23 14.94
CA GLU A 150 -3.56 10.17 13.88
C GLU A 150 -2.68 9.51 12.81
N PHE A 151 -1.69 8.70 13.24
CA PHE A 151 -0.80 7.99 12.34
C PHE A 151 -1.58 7.07 11.40
N TRP A 152 -2.33 6.10 11.94
CA TRP A 152 -3.05 5.09 11.15
C TRP A 152 -4.34 5.61 10.52
N GLY A 153 -5.03 6.55 11.18
CA GLY A 153 -6.34 7.03 10.75
C GLY A 153 -6.30 8.13 9.69
N LEU A 154 -5.25 8.96 9.68
CA LEU A 154 -5.24 10.19 8.87
C LEU A 154 -4.03 10.34 7.94
N ARG A 155 -2.86 9.85 8.36
CA ARG A 155 -1.58 10.20 7.71
C ARG A 155 -0.91 9.06 6.98
N TRP A 156 -0.93 7.85 7.53
CA TRP A 156 -0.29 6.69 6.93
C TRP A 156 -1.20 6.01 5.90
N ASN A 157 -0.63 5.66 4.74
CA ASN A 157 -1.27 4.86 3.68
C ASN A 157 -2.78 5.13 3.52
N ARG A 158 -3.11 6.37 3.16
CA ARG A 158 -4.49 6.87 3.08
C ARG A 158 -5.33 6.11 2.03
N VAL A 159 -4.70 5.42 1.09
CA VAL A 159 -5.38 4.54 0.12
C VAL A 159 -5.97 3.32 0.86
N ILE A 160 -5.14 2.56 1.56
CA ILE A 160 -5.61 1.41 2.35
C ILE A 160 -6.48 1.86 3.53
N GLY A 161 -6.13 2.97 4.18
CA GLY A 161 -6.91 3.54 5.29
C GLY A 161 -8.35 3.87 4.88
N ARG A 162 -8.57 4.48 3.71
CA ARG A 162 -9.92 4.75 3.19
C ARG A 162 -10.67 3.48 2.80
N LEU A 163 -9.99 2.52 2.17
CA LEU A 163 -10.58 1.23 1.83
C LEU A 163 -11.11 0.53 3.08
N LEU A 164 -10.28 0.41 4.13
CA LEU A 164 -10.67 -0.22 5.39
C LEU A 164 -11.74 0.59 6.13
N ARG A 165 -11.63 1.92 6.13
CA ARG A 165 -12.63 2.78 6.76
C ARG A 165 -14.03 2.54 6.17
N ARG A 166 -14.16 2.49 4.84
CA ARG A 166 -15.46 2.32 4.18
C ARG A 166 -15.98 0.89 4.24
N ASN A 167 -15.11 -0.10 4.11
CA ASN A 167 -15.52 -1.48 3.95
C ASN A 167 -15.60 -2.25 5.27
N CYS A 168 -14.88 -1.82 6.30
CA CYS A 168 -14.80 -2.49 7.60
C CYS A 168 -15.36 -1.61 8.73
N PHE A 169 -14.85 -0.38 8.88
CA PHE A 169 -15.19 0.47 10.02
C PHE A 169 -16.60 1.07 9.94
N GLU A 170 -16.89 1.84 8.89
CA GLU A 170 -18.15 2.58 8.72
C GLU A 170 -19.40 1.69 8.83
N PRO A 171 -19.47 0.48 8.22
CA PRO A 171 -20.64 -0.37 8.33
C PRO A 171 -20.97 -0.79 9.77
N LEU A 172 -19.96 -1.05 10.59
CA LEU A 172 -20.13 -1.44 11.99
C LEU A 172 -20.34 -0.22 12.89
N ALA A 173 -19.64 0.88 12.64
CA ALA A 173 -19.84 2.13 13.36
C ALA A 173 -21.27 2.66 13.20
N ARG A 174 -21.84 2.60 11.98
CA ARG A 174 -23.24 2.99 11.72
C ARG A 174 -24.27 2.10 12.41
N ARG A 175 -23.88 0.90 12.84
CA ARG A 175 -24.69 -0.03 13.63
C ARG A 175 -24.45 0.09 15.14
N GLY A 176 -23.78 1.15 15.59
CA GLY A 176 -23.48 1.37 17.01
C GLY A 176 -22.30 0.55 17.54
N ALA A 177 -21.51 -0.08 16.68
CA ALA A 177 -20.38 -0.93 17.07
C ALA A 177 -19.02 -0.43 16.51
N PRO A 178 -18.58 0.80 16.84
CA PRO A 178 -17.35 1.39 16.29
C PRO A 178 -16.08 0.60 16.66
N MET A 179 -16.01 0.02 17.86
CA MET A 179 -14.85 -0.76 18.29
C MET A 179 -14.69 -2.04 17.45
N LEU A 180 -15.79 -2.75 17.16
CA LEU A 180 -15.77 -3.89 16.24
C LEU A 180 -15.34 -3.46 14.83
N GLY A 181 -15.73 -2.25 14.41
CA GLY A 181 -15.27 -1.63 13.17
C GLY A 181 -13.74 -1.46 13.11
N VAL A 182 -13.14 -1.00 14.20
CA VAL A 182 -11.67 -0.86 14.30
C VAL A 182 -11.00 -2.23 14.29
N LEU A 183 -11.48 -3.17 15.10
CA LEU A 183 -10.93 -4.54 15.14
C LEU A 183 -10.98 -5.21 13.77
N LEU A 184 -12.12 -5.11 13.07
CA LEU A 184 -12.27 -5.65 11.73
C LEU A 184 -11.31 -4.98 10.73
N ALA A 185 -11.15 -3.66 10.81
CA ALA A 185 -10.22 -2.94 9.94
C ALA A 185 -8.76 -3.39 10.14
N PHE A 186 -8.32 -3.55 11.39
CA PHE A 186 -6.98 -4.06 11.69
C PHE A 186 -6.80 -5.53 11.33
N ALA A 187 -7.80 -6.37 11.55
CA ALA A 187 -7.76 -7.78 11.15
C ALA A 187 -7.62 -7.93 9.62
N VAL A 188 -8.45 -7.22 8.85
CA VAL A 188 -8.37 -7.22 7.38
C VAL A 188 -7.05 -6.62 6.91
N SER A 189 -6.56 -5.54 7.54
CA SER A 189 -5.23 -5.00 7.26
C SER A 189 -4.13 -6.05 7.47
N GLY A 190 -4.16 -6.77 8.58
CA GLY A 190 -3.22 -7.86 8.87
C GLY A 190 -3.26 -8.95 7.80
N LEU A 191 -4.45 -9.39 7.39
CA LEU A 191 -4.62 -10.37 6.30
C LEU A 191 -4.01 -9.89 4.97
N LEU A 192 -4.16 -8.60 4.63
CA LEU A 192 -3.51 -8.03 3.45
C LEU A 192 -1.99 -8.08 3.54
N HIS A 193 -1.42 -7.84 4.72
CA HIS A 193 0.03 -7.98 4.93
C HIS A 193 0.48 -9.44 4.81
N PHE A 194 -0.25 -10.39 5.42
CA PHE A 194 0.05 -11.82 5.28
C PHE A 194 0.00 -12.27 3.81
N TYR A 195 -0.98 -11.79 3.07
CA TYR A 195 -1.14 -12.09 1.65
C TYR A 195 0.08 -11.68 0.82
N LEU A 196 0.68 -10.53 1.13
CA LEU A 196 1.88 -10.04 0.44
C LEU A 196 3.16 -10.71 0.93
N VAL A 197 3.27 -10.94 2.24
CA VAL A 197 4.51 -11.42 2.88
C VAL A 197 4.71 -12.91 2.67
N LEU A 198 3.68 -13.75 2.75
CA LEU A 198 3.86 -15.20 2.68
C LEU A 198 4.46 -15.69 1.35
N PRO A 199 3.98 -15.24 0.17
CA PRO A 199 4.61 -15.59 -1.11
C PRO A 199 6.04 -15.03 -1.24
N ALA A 200 6.27 -13.84 -0.69
CA ALA A 200 7.58 -13.17 -0.74
C ALA A 200 8.62 -13.81 0.18
N ALA A 201 8.20 -14.37 1.32
CA ALA A 201 9.08 -14.97 2.32
C ALA A 201 9.62 -16.34 1.88
N GLY A 202 9.11 -16.91 0.78
CA GLY A 202 9.52 -18.23 0.30
C GLY A 202 9.13 -19.38 1.24
N LEU A 203 8.26 -19.12 2.21
CA LEU A 203 7.81 -20.10 3.21
C LEU A 203 6.82 -21.12 2.64
N ILE A 204 6.24 -20.82 1.48
CA ILE A 204 5.34 -21.71 0.78
C ILE A 204 6.16 -22.47 -0.25
N ARG A 205 6.36 -23.77 -0.02
CA ARG A 205 6.90 -24.71 -1.01
C ARG A 205 5.73 -25.55 -1.52
N SER A 206 5.49 -25.50 -2.83
CA SER A 206 4.65 -26.46 -3.56
C SER A 206 5.49 -27.65 -3.97
#